data_AF-A0A7K7NYS1-F1
#
_entry.id   AF-A0A7K7NYS1-F1
#
_cell.length_a   1.000
_cell.length_b   1.000
_cell.length_c   1.000
_cell.angle_alpha   90.00
_cell.angle_beta   90.00
_cell.angle_gamma   90.00
#
_symmetry.space_group_name_H-M   'P 1'
#
loop_
_entity.id
_entity.type
_entity.pdbx_description
1 polymer ?
#
loop_
_entity_poly.entity_id
_entity_poly.type
_entity_poly.pdbx_seq_one_letter_code
_entity_poly.pdbx_strand_id
1 'polypeptide(L)'
;QGHGGCGRYQPRIRRSGLELYAEWKHVNEDSQEKKILLSPERVHEIFKRISDEECFVLGMDPKFARPEWMVCTVLPVPPLSVRPAVVMQGSARNQDDLTHKLADIVKINNQLRRNEQNGAAAHVIAEDVKLLQF
;
A
#
# COMPACT_ATOMS: atom_id res chain seq x y z
N GLN A 1 1.97 4.77 -35.95
CA GLN A 1 2.37 3.48 -35.34
C GLN A 1 1.77 3.47 -33.94
N GLY A 2 0.89 2.51 -33.62
CA GLY A 2 0.28 2.43 -32.29
C GLY A 2 1.31 2.01 -31.24
N HIS A 3 1.11 2.37 -29.97
CA HIS A 3 2.03 2.15 -28.85
C HIS A 3 2.24 0.68 -28.43
N GLY A 4 2.00 -0.32 -29.31
CA GLY A 4 2.23 -1.74 -29.03
C GLY A 4 1.44 -2.36 -27.87
N GLY A 5 0.50 -1.63 -27.26
CA GLY A 5 -0.19 -2.04 -26.04
C GLY A 5 -1.37 -3.01 -26.24
N CYS A 6 -1.92 -3.48 -25.12
CA CYS A 6 -3.03 -4.46 -25.07
C CYS A 6 -4.41 -3.94 -25.54
N GLY A 7 -4.53 -2.66 -25.91
CA GLY A 7 -5.77 -2.08 -26.43
C GLY A 7 -6.88 -1.78 -25.42
N ARG A 8 -6.64 -1.98 -24.11
CA ARG A 8 -7.61 -1.63 -23.07
C ARG A 8 -7.68 -0.12 -22.82
N TYR A 9 -8.89 0.41 -22.59
CA TYR A 9 -9.09 1.80 -22.20
C TYR A 9 -8.48 2.08 -20.83
N GLN A 10 -7.81 3.21 -20.70
CA GLN A 10 -7.23 3.65 -19.44
C GLN A 10 -8.29 4.34 -18.55
N PRO A 11 -8.34 4.02 -17.24
CA PRO A 11 -9.23 4.69 -16.31
C PRO A 11 -8.76 6.12 -15.98
N ARG A 12 -9.67 6.90 -15.43
CA ARG A 12 -9.33 8.09 -14.64
C ARG A 12 -9.16 7.67 -13.19
N ILE A 13 -8.00 7.93 -12.60
CA ILE A 13 -7.76 7.66 -11.19
C ILE A 13 -8.29 8.83 -10.34
N ARG A 14 -9.05 8.51 -9.30
CA ARG A 14 -9.59 9.45 -8.31
C ARG A 14 -9.15 9.05 -6.92
N ARG A 15 -8.76 10.03 -6.11
CA ARG A 15 -8.40 9.83 -4.70
C ARG A 15 -9.58 10.22 -3.80
N SER A 16 -9.88 9.37 -2.83
CA SER A 16 -10.85 9.65 -1.76
C SER A 16 -10.21 9.26 -0.43
N GLY A 17 -9.81 10.25 0.38
CA GLY A 17 -9.02 10.00 1.60
C GLY A 17 -7.67 9.35 1.29
N LEU A 18 -7.45 8.14 1.82
CA LEU A 18 -6.28 7.30 1.56
C LEU A 18 -6.50 6.26 0.45
N GLU A 19 -7.71 6.18 -0.12
CA GLU A 19 -8.07 5.20 -1.15
C GLU A 19 -7.97 5.79 -2.56
N LEU A 20 -7.65 4.94 -3.53
CA LEU A 20 -7.64 5.26 -4.95
C LEU A 20 -8.70 4.44 -5.68
N TYR A 21 -9.44 5.08 -6.57
CA TYR A 21 -10.45 4.45 -7.42
C TYR A 21 -10.09 4.65 -8.88
N ALA A 22 -10.19 3.59 -9.67
CA ALA A 22 -10.09 3.66 -11.12
C ALA A 22 -11.49 3.71 -11.73
N GLU A 23 -11.79 4.78 -12.47
CA GLU A 23 -13.09 5.04 -13.08
C GLU A 23 -12.99 5.11 -14.62
N TRP A 24 -13.71 4.24 -15.32
CA TRP A 24 -13.77 4.20 -16.78
C TRP A 24 -14.97 4.95 -17.32
N LYS A 25 -14.74 5.81 -18.32
CA LYS A 25 -15.82 6.40 -19.12
C LYS A 25 -16.34 5.42 -20.18
N HIS A 26 -15.42 4.67 -20.77
CA HIS A 26 -15.68 3.65 -21.79
C HIS A 26 -15.04 2.34 -21.33
N VAL A 27 -15.77 1.25 -21.50
CA VAL A 27 -15.31 -0.10 -21.18
C VAL A 27 -15.15 -0.88 -22.47
N ASN A 28 -14.18 -1.80 -22.52
CA ASN A 28 -13.96 -2.67 -23.68
C ASN A 28 -14.97 -3.83 -23.70
N GLU A 29 -15.44 -4.25 -22.53
CA GLU A 29 -16.34 -5.37 -22.31
C GLU A 29 -17.50 -4.89 -21.42
N ASP A 30 -18.75 -5.21 -21.76
CA ASP A 30 -19.92 -4.75 -21.00
C ASP A 30 -19.99 -5.33 -19.57
N SER A 31 -19.32 -6.45 -19.32
CA SER A 31 -19.17 -7.07 -18.00
C SER A 31 -18.19 -6.34 -17.09
N GLN A 32 -17.38 -5.41 -17.63
CA GLN A 32 -16.38 -4.70 -16.85
C GLN A 32 -17.02 -3.65 -15.95
N GLU A 33 -16.69 -3.69 -14.65
CA GLU A 33 -17.08 -2.65 -13.71
C GLU A 33 -16.50 -1.28 -14.12
N LYS A 34 -17.36 -0.26 -14.12
CA LYS A 34 -16.96 1.12 -14.49
C LYS A 34 -16.15 1.82 -13.39
N LYS A 35 -16.21 1.32 -12.15
CA LYS A 35 -15.49 1.89 -11.01
C LYS A 35 -15.01 0.75 -10.13
N ILE A 36 -13.70 0.66 -9.94
CA ILE A 36 -13.08 -0.32 -9.05
C ILE A 36 -12.19 0.38 -8.03
N LEU A 37 -12.12 -0.16 -6.81
CA LEU A 37 -11.10 0.22 -5.84
C LEU A 37 -9.75 -0.29 -6.35
N LEU A 38 -8.75 0.58 -6.38
CA LEU A 38 -7.40 0.23 -6.80
C LEU A 38 -6.59 -0.19 -5.58
N SER A 39 -6.47 -1.51 -5.36
CA SER A 39 -5.73 -2.05 -4.21
C SER A 39 -4.22 -1.80 -4.32
N PRO A 40 -3.50 -1.63 -3.19
CA PRO A 40 -2.04 -1.48 -3.20
C PRO A 40 -1.32 -2.65 -3.89
N GLU A 41 -1.82 -3.88 -3.73
CA GLU A 41 -1.30 -5.08 -4.39
C GLU A 41 -1.39 -4.97 -5.92
N ARG A 42 -2.54 -4.54 -6.45
CA ARG A 42 -2.74 -4.33 -7.89
C ARG A 42 -1.76 -3.28 -8.42
N VAL A 43 -1.58 -2.18 -7.69
CA VAL A 43 -0.63 -1.11 -8.06
C VAL A 43 0.80 -1.65 -8.08
N HIS A 44 1.19 -2.38 -7.04
CA HIS A 44 2.52 -2.98 -6.95
C HIS A 44 2.82 -3.92 -8.13
N GLU A 45 1.88 -4.78 -8.50
CA GLU A 45 2.04 -5.69 -9.64
C GLU A 45 2.08 -4.97 -11.01
N ILE A 46 1.36 -3.85 -11.15
CA ILE A 46 1.46 -3.02 -12.35
C ILE A 46 2.83 -2.34 -12.40
N PHE A 47 3.28 -1.75 -11.28
CA PHE A 47 4.55 -1.03 -11.21
C PHE A 47 5.75 -1.94 -11.44
N LYS A 48 5.73 -3.18 -10.95
CA LYS A 48 6.80 -4.18 -11.21
C LYS A 48 6.98 -4.53 -12.68
N ARG A 49 5.97 -4.30 -13.52
CA ARG A 49 6.01 -4.61 -14.95
C ARG A 49 6.52 -3.45 -15.80
N ILE A 50 6.70 -2.27 -15.21
CA ILE A 50 7.32 -1.12 -15.87
C ILE A 50 8.80 -1.46 -16.08
N SER A 51 9.30 -1.28 -17.29
CA SER A 51 10.71 -1.58 -17.59
C SER A 51 11.66 -0.52 -17.01
N ASP A 52 12.94 -0.86 -16.88
CA ASP A 52 13.94 0.08 -16.36
C ASP A 52 14.11 1.28 -17.32
N GLU A 53 13.97 1.08 -18.63
CA GLU A 53 13.98 2.16 -19.63
C GLU A 53 12.80 3.11 -19.45
N GLU A 54 11.60 2.56 -19.19
CA GLU A 54 10.40 3.35 -18.90
C GLU A 54 10.54 4.10 -17.57
N CYS A 55 11.21 3.52 -16.57
CA CYS A 55 11.51 4.21 -15.32
C CYS A 55 12.33 5.49 -15.56
N PHE A 56 13.36 5.44 -16.42
CA PHE A 56 14.13 6.64 -16.77
C PHE A 56 13.28 7.71 -17.46
N VAL A 57 12.37 7.31 -18.37
CA VAL A 57 11.44 8.23 -19.03
C VAL A 57 10.48 8.88 -18.03
N LEU A 58 10.07 8.15 -16.99
CA LEU A 58 9.27 8.66 -15.87
C LEU A 58 10.07 9.57 -14.92
N GLY A 59 11.38 9.73 -15.13
CA GLY A 59 12.26 10.53 -14.27
C GLY A 59 12.71 9.80 -12.99
N MET A 60 12.65 8.47 -12.99
CA MET A 60 13.05 7.63 -11.87
C MET A 60 14.31 6.83 -12.22
N ASP A 61 15.24 6.70 -11.27
CA ASP A 61 16.42 5.86 -11.45
C ASP A 61 16.11 4.44 -10.94
N PRO A 62 16.03 3.41 -11.79
CA PRO A 62 15.70 2.04 -11.38
C PRO A 62 16.72 1.45 -10.40
N LYS A 63 17.92 2.03 -10.27
CA LYS A 63 18.91 1.61 -9.27
C LYS A 63 18.57 2.05 -7.85
N PHE A 64 17.89 3.19 -7.70
CA PHE A 64 17.69 3.84 -6.39
C PHE A 64 16.24 4.14 -6.05
N ALA A 65 15.34 4.18 -7.03
CA ALA A 65 13.96 4.60 -6.86
C ALA A 65 13.06 3.91 -7.89
N ARG A 66 12.82 2.61 -7.75
CA ARG A 66 11.84 1.92 -8.60
C ARG A 66 10.40 2.26 -8.20
N PRO A 67 9.45 2.37 -9.14
CA PRO A 67 8.08 2.76 -8.82
C PRO A 67 7.38 1.85 -7.81
N GLU A 68 7.62 0.53 -7.88
CA GLU A 68 6.98 -0.43 -6.99
C GLU A 68 7.42 -0.31 -5.53
N TRP A 69 8.56 0.35 -5.26
CA TRP A 69 9.05 0.63 -3.90
C TRP A 69 8.27 1.74 -3.20
N MET A 70 7.47 2.51 -3.94
CA MET A 70 6.51 3.46 -3.34
C MET A 70 5.39 2.74 -2.58
N VAL A 71 5.17 1.44 -2.84
CA VAL A 71 4.23 0.60 -2.10
C VAL A 71 4.99 -0.12 -0.98
N CYS A 72 4.64 0.17 0.28
CA CYS A 72 5.31 -0.40 1.45
C CYS A 72 4.93 -1.88 1.65
N THR A 73 5.84 -2.79 1.32
CA THR A 73 5.71 -4.24 1.59
C THR A 73 6.46 -4.68 2.84
N VAL A 74 7.51 -3.95 3.21
CA VAL A 74 8.32 -4.15 4.41
C VAL A 74 8.52 -2.80 5.08
N LEU A 75 8.00 -2.64 6.30
CA LEU A 75 8.16 -1.41 7.07
C LEU A 75 9.41 -1.51 7.97
N PRO A 76 10.44 -0.67 7.78
CA PRO A 76 11.62 -0.70 8.63
C PRO A 76 11.30 -0.22 10.05
N VAL A 77 11.80 -0.94 11.05
CA VAL A 77 11.66 -0.56 12.46
C VAL A 77 12.91 0.17 12.92
N PRO A 78 12.83 1.45 13.33
CA PRO A 78 13.99 2.22 13.75
C PRO A 78 14.58 1.70 15.08
N PRO A 79 15.90 1.87 15.31
CA PRO A 79 16.56 1.47 16.55
C PRO A 79 16.16 2.38 17.72
N LEU A 80 16.44 1.94 18.96
CA LEU A 80 16.08 2.66 20.20
C LEU A 80 16.64 4.09 20.27
N SER A 81 17.79 4.35 19.63
CA SER A 81 18.37 5.71 19.57
C SER A 81 17.46 6.72 18.86
N VAL A 82 16.55 6.25 17.99
CA VAL A 82 15.57 7.08 17.27
C VAL A 82 14.20 7.06 17.95
N ARG A 83 13.92 6.04 18.78
CA ARG A 83 12.67 5.89 19.56
C ARG A 83 12.97 5.71 21.07
N PRO A 84 13.54 6.74 21.73
CA PRO A 84 14.07 6.62 23.08
C PRO A 84 12.97 6.48 24.13
N ALA A 85 13.15 5.57 25.09
CA ALA A 85 12.25 5.48 26.25
C ALA A 85 12.66 6.46 27.36
N VAL A 86 11.69 7.13 27.96
CA VAL A 86 11.90 8.02 29.11
C VAL A 86 11.61 7.24 30.39
N VAL A 87 12.60 7.18 31.28
CA VAL A 87 12.44 6.61 32.62
C VAL A 87 12.27 7.77 33.60
N MET A 88 11.09 7.92 34.18
CA MET A 88 10.92 8.82 35.32
C MET A 88 11.40 8.13 36.60
N GLN A 89 12.07 8.87 37.48
CA GLN A 89 12.49 8.38 38.79
C GLN A 89 11.25 7.86 39.56
N GLY A 90 11.16 6.54 39.78
CA GLY A 90 10.04 5.93 40.52
C GLY A 90 9.37 4.71 39.88
N SER A 91 9.82 4.21 38.72
CA SER A 91 9.47 2.91 38.06
C SER A 91 8.58 2.99 36.82
N ALA A 92 8.00 4.14 36.48
CA ALA A 92 7.23 4.28 35.24
C ALA A 92 8.16 4.44 34.04
N ARG A 93 8.16 3.44 33.15
CA ARG A 93 8.80 3.53 31.82
C ARG A 93 7.78 4.05 30.82
N ASN A 94 8.01 5.25 30.30
CA ASN A 94 7.23 5.82 29.21
C ASN A 94 7.97 5.55 27.89
N GLN A 95 7.31 4.84 26.97
CA GLN A 95 7.88 4.58 25.64
C GLN A 95 7.66 5.79 24.73
N ASP A 96 8.49 5.90 23.70
CA ASP A 96 8.34 6.89 22.64
C ASP A 96 7.03 6.70 21.85
N ASP A 97 6.43 7.78 21.35
CA ASP A 97 5.20 7.72 20.56
C ASP A 97 5.34 6.86 19.28
N LEU A 98 6.51 6.84 18.65
CA LEU A 98 6.79 5.94 17.54
C LEU A 98 6.68 4.48 17.98
N THR A 99 7.14 4.15 19.19
CA THR A 99 7.02 2.78 19.72
C THR A 99 5.56 2.40 19.93
N HIS A 100 4.72 3.32 20.41
CA HIS A 100 3.29 3.07 20.54
C HIS A 100 2.62 2.84 19.18
N LYS A 101 2.91 3.68 18.18
CA LYS A 101 2.35 3.50 16.82
C LYS A 101 2.85 2.24 16.12
N LEU A 102 4.12 1.89 16.28
CA LEU A 102 4.66 0.63 15.76
C LEU A 102 4.00 -0.59 16.41
N ALA A 103 3.68 -0.51 17.71
CA ALA A 103 2.95 -1.59 18.39
C ALA A 103 1.53 -1.77 17.82
N ASP A 104 0.82 -0.67 17.54
CA ASP A 104 -0.49 -0.69 16.88
C ASP A 104 -0.40 -1.33 15.49
N ILE A 105 0.56 -0.90 14.66
CA ILE A 105 0.80 -1.45 13.31
C ILE A 105 1.05 -2.96 13.38
N VAL A 106 1.93 -3.42 14.27
CA VAL A 106 2.24 -4.85 14.44
C VAL A 106 1.02 -5.64 14.90
N LYS A 107 0.21 -5.08 15.81
CA LYS A 107 -1.02 -5.73 16.30
C LYS A 107 -2.02 -5.93 15.17
N ILE A 108 -2.30 -4.88 14.39
CA ILE A 108 -3.25 -4.94 13.27
C ILE A 108 -2.73 -5.88 12.17
N ASN A 109 -1.45 -5.80 11.83
CA ASN A 109 -0.85 -6.70 10.82
C ASN A 109 -0.96 -8.18 11.22
N ASN A 110 -0.72 -8.50 12.50
CA ASN A 110 -0.88 -9.87 13.01
C ASN A 110 -2.34 -10.32 13.05
N GLN A 111 -3.29 -9.40 13.31
CA GLN A 111 -4.71 -9.68 13.25
C GLN A 111 -5.15 -9.98 11.82
N LEU A 112 -4.79 -9.11 10.86
CA LEU A 112 -5.06 -9.29 9.44
C LEU A 112 -4.57 -10.65 8.94
N ARG A 113 -3.31 -10.99 9.25
CA ARG A 113 -2.73 -12.29 8.87
C ARG A 113 -3.48 -13.49 9.44
N ARG A 114 -3.94 -13.41 10.69
CA ARG A 114 -4.73 -14.49 11.31
C ARG A 114 -6.12 -14.59 10.69
N ASN A 115 -6.78 -13.46 10.45
CA ASN A 115 -8.11 -13.43 9.85
C ASN A 115 -8.08 -14.00 8.44
N GLU A 116 -7.06 -13.68 7.64
CA GLU A 116 -6.84 -14.26 6.33
C GLU A 116 -6.64 -15.78 6.40
N GLN A 117 -5.76 -16.26 7.29
CA GLN A 117 -5.48 -17.69 7.47
C GLN A 117 -6.71 -18.49 7.94
N ASN A 118 -7.57 -17.89 8.75
CA ASN A 118 -8.79 -18.50 9.24
C ASN A 118 -9.95 -18.45 8.24
N GLY A 119 -9.74 -17.85 7.05
CA GLY A 119 -10.78 -17.72 6.04
C GLY A 119 -11.90 -16.75 6.45
N ALA A 120 -11.56 -15.66 7.16
CA ALA A 120 -12.53 -14.62 7.50
C ALA A 120 -13.17 -14.02 6.24
N ALA A 121 -14.38 -13.48 6.38
CA ALA A 121 -15.12 -12.90 5.28
C ALA A 121 -14.36 -11.72 4.64
N ALA A 122 -14.50 -11.57 3.31
CA ALA A 122 -13.75 -10.56 2.54
C ALA A 122 -13.94 -9.11 3.04
N HIS A 123 -15.11 -8.76 3.57
CA HIS A 123 -15.36 -7.43 4.13
C HIS A 123 -14.53 -7.17 5.41
N VAL A 124 -14.32 -8.20 6.24
CA VAL A 124 -13.49 -8.10 7.46
C VAL A 124 -12.04 -7.87 7.08
N ILE A 125 -11.53 -8.63 6.11
CA ILE A 125 -10.17 -8.44 5.58
C ILE A 125 -10.00 -7.03 5.00
N ALA A 126 -11.00 -6.54 4.26
CA ALA A 126 -10.96 -5.20 3.70
C ALA A 126 -10.93 -4.09 4.78
N GLU A 127 -11.66 -4.27 5.89
CA GLU A 127 -11.61 -3.35 7.02
C GLU A 127 -10.25 -3.39 7.75
N ASP A 128 -9.71 -4.58 8.00
CA ASP A 128 -8.38 -4.75 8.61
C ASP A 128 -7.28 -4.11 7.73
N VAL A 129 -7.35 -4.25 6.40
CA VAL A 129 -6.43 -3.60 5.46
C VAL A 129 -6.53 -2.08 5.53
N LYS A 130 -7.74 -1.52 5.58
CA LYS A 130 -7.93 -0.07 5.73
C LYS A 130 -7.37 0.44 7.06
N LEU A 131 -7.56 -0.33 8.13
CA LEU A 131 -7.04 0.02 9.44
C LEU A 131 -5.50 -0.04 9.48
N LEU A 132 -4.89 -1.01 8.80
CA LEU A 132 -3.43 -1.10 8.69
C LEU A 132 -2.83 0.05 7.85
N GLN A 133 -3.58 0.55 6.86
CA GLN A 133 -3.14 1.64 5.99
C GLN A 133 -3.24 3.03 6.65
N PHE A 134 -4.08 3.20 7.67
CA PHE A 134 -4.32 4.48 8.35
C PHE A 134 -3.17 4.90 9.27
#